data_AF-U2QMM1-F1
#
_entry.id   AF-U2QMM1-F1
#
_cell.length_a   1.000
_cell.length_b   1.000
_cell.length_c   1.000
_cell.angle_alpha   90.00
_cell.angle_beta   90.00
_cell.angle_gamma   90.00
#
_symmetry.space_group_name_H-M   'P 1'
#
loop_
_entity.id
_entity.type
_entity.pdbx_description
1 polymer ?
#
loop_
_entity_poly.entity_id
_entity_poly.type
_entity_poly.pdbx_seq_one_letter_code
_entity_poly.pdbx_strand_id
1 'polypeptide(L)'
;MFVDQVKVHIKAGRGGDGIVSFRHEKYVAYGGPFGGDGGDGGNVVFEADPGMTTLLDLRYHRKVFATPGEKGKNKKMHGANGEDKIVKVPLGTIVKVAETGQIVADLTKPHQQQIVAHGGKGGRGNFHFKSSRNTAPKYAEDGKPGDEFDAIVELRVLADVGLVGFPSVGKST
;
A
#
# COMPACT_ATOMS: atom_id res chain seq x y z
N MET A 1 -17.87 -7.15 -22.01
CA MET A 1 -17.12 -5.91 -22.32
C MET A 1 -15.69 -6.11 -21.83
N PHE A 2 -14.73 -6.19 -22.74
CA PHE A 2 -13.32 -6.36 -22.40
C PHE A 2 -12.72 -4.99 -22.02
N VAL A 3 -11.88 -4.98 -20.98
CA VAL A 3 -11.16 -3.77 -20.54
C VAL A 3 -9.70 -4.15 -20.46
N ASP A 4 -8.94 -3.61 -21.39
CA ASP A 4 -7.49 -3.79 -21.56
C ASP A 4 -6.69 -2.75 -20.80
N GLN A 5 -7.24 -1.56 -20.58
CA GLN A 5 -6.57 -0.47 -19.89
C GLN A 5 -7.50 0.23 -18.87
N VAL A 6 -6.97 0.49 -17.68
CA VAL A 6 -7.69 1.24 -16.62
C VAL A 6 -6.75 2.17 -15.88
N LYS A 7 -7.19 3.42 -15.68
CA LYS A 7 -6.53 4.37 -14.78
C LYS A 7 -7.08 4.20 -13.36
N VAL A 8 -6.19 3.98 -12.41
CA VAL A 8 -6.51 3.83 -10.98
C VAL A 8 -5.67 4.77 -10.13
N HIS A 9 -6.23 5.22 -9.03
CA HIS A 9 -5.55 6.03 -8.04
C HIS A 9 -5.07 5.14 -6.90
N ILE A 10 -3.75 5.07 -6.74
CA ILE A 10 -3.08 4.20 -5.76
C ILE A 10 -2.60 5.07 -4.60
N LYS A 11 -2.92 4.65 -3.37
CA LYS A 11 -2.43 5.29 -2.14
C LYS A 11 -2.05 4.21 -1.13
N ALA A 12 -0.78 4.14 -0.80
CA ALA A 12 -0.31 3.30 0.28
C ALA A 12 -0.67 3.90 1.65
N GLY A 13 -0.62 3.07 2.69
CA GLY A 13 -0.90 3.51 4.05
C GLY A 13 0.11 4.55 4.51
N ARG A 14 -0.36 5.62 5.16
CA ARG A 14 0.53 6.51 5.93
C ARG A 14 1.02 5.75 7.17
N GLY A 15 2.27 5.95 7.57
CA GLY A 15 2.75 5.48 8.87
C GLY A 15 2.01 6.16 10.01
N GLY A 16 1.83 5.45 11.12
CA GLY A 16 1.27 6.02 12.33
C GLY A 16 2.23 6.98 13.01
N ASP A 17 1.71 8.00 13.71
CA ASP A 17 2.55 8.95 14.43
C ASP A 17 3.11 8.33 15.72
N GLY A 18 4.37 8.63 16.02
CA GLY A 18 4.92 8.41 17.35
C GLY A 18 4.27 9.35 18.35
N ILE A 19 4.26 8.98 19.63
CA ILE A 19 3.63 9.84 20.64
C ILE A 19 4.61 10.35 21.69
N VAL A 20 4.27 11.51 22.24
CA VAL A 20 4.89 12.03 23.45
C VAL A 20 4.01 11.61 24.62
N SER A 21 4.57 10.80 25.52
CA SER A 21 3.90 10.41 26.75
C SER A 21 4.91 10.24 27.88
N PHE A 22 4.45 10.36 29.12
CA PHE A 22 5.25 10.21 30.32
C PHE A 22 4.58 9.24 31.27
N ARG A 23 5.37 8.60 32.12
CA ARG A 23 4.86 7.67 33.12
C ARG A 23 4.24 8.45 34.28
N HIS A 24 2.96 8.21 34.57
CA HIS A 24 2.26 8.82 35.69
C HIS A 24 1.87 7.75 36.71
N GLU A 25 2.48 7.81 37.89
CA GLU A 25 2.22 6.90 39.02
C GLU A 25 2.05 7.73 40.30
N LYS A 26 1.15 7.32 41.19
CA LYS A 26 0.74 8.09 42.38
C LYS A 26 1.91 8.54 43.27
N TYR A 27 2.97 7.75 43.34
CA TYR A 27 4.14 8.01 44.20
C TYR A 27 5.40 8.41 43.43
N VAL A 28 5.27 8.76 42.14
CA VAL A 28 6.38 9.19 41.29
C VAL A 28 6.06 10.55 40.68
N ALA A 29 6.71 11.61 41.19
CA ALA A 29 6.47 12.98 40.75
C ALA A 29 6.83 13.22 39.27
N TYR A 30 7.94 12.64 38.79
CA TYR A 30 8.42 12.79 37.41
C TYR A 30 8.79 11.42 36.81
N GLY A 31 7.87 10.82 36.06
CA GLY A 31 8.16 9.61 35.32
C GLY A 31 8.92 9.89 34.02
N GLY A 32 9.74 8.92 33.61
CA GLY A 32 10.44 8.97 32.34
C GLY A 32 9.50 8.88 31.12
N PRO A 33 10.05 9.02 29.89
CA PRO A 33 9.29 8.95 28.67
C PRO A 33 8.63 7.57 28.50
N PHE A 34 7.43 7.59 27.95
CA PHE A 34 6.49 6.48 27.99
C PHE A 34 5.59 6.41 26.74
N GLY A 35 5.93 7.16 25.68
CA GLY A 35 5.27 7.10 24.39
C GLY A 35 5.89 6.03 23.49
N GLY A 36 5.03 5.22 22.88
CA GLY A 36 5.44 4.27 21.85
C GLY A 36 5.52 4.87 20.46
N ASP A 37 6.10 4.10 19.55
CA ASP A 37 6.21 4.42 18.12
C ASP A 37 4.90 4.11 17.39
N GLY A 38 4.64 4.79 16.28
CA GLY A 38 3.56 4.41 15.37
C GLY A 38 3.92 3.19 14.53
N GLY A 39 2.90 2.50 14.03
CA GLY A 39 3.07 1.37 13.11
C GLY A 39 3.36 1.83 11.69
N ASP A 40 3.94 0.96 10.89
CA ASP A 40 4.14 1.22 9.46
C ASP A 40 2.80 1.18 8.71
N GLY A 41 2.68 1.96 7.64
CA GLY A 41 1.52 1.89 6.75
C GLY A 41 1.56 0.64 5.88
N GLY A 42 0.38 0.15 5.47
CA GLY A 42 0.28 -0.97 4.55
C GLY A 42 0.74 -0.62 3.14
N ASN A 43 1.32 -1.59 2.44
CA ASN A 43 1.70 -1.50 1.04
C ASN A 43 0.49 -1.75 0.12
N VAL A 44 0.59 -1.29 -1.12
CA VAL A 44 -0.30 -1.77 -2.20
C VAL A 44 0.47 -2.79 -3.02
N VAL A 45 -0.06 -4.01 -3.07
CA VAL A 45 0.55 -5.16 -3.73
C VAL A 45 -0.36 -5.62 -4.85
N PHE A 46 0.18 -5.81 -6.04
CA PHE A 46 -0.54 -6.44 -7.13
C PHE A 46 -0.12 -7.91 -7.23
N GLU A 47 -1.10 -8.79 -7.39
CA GLU A 47 -0.91 -10.23 -7.52
C GLU A 47 -1.50 -10.73 -8.85
N ALA A 48 -0.71 -11.50 -9.59
CA ALA A 48 -1.18 -12.14 -10.82
C ALA A 48 -2.05 -13.38 -10.50
N ASP A 49 -3.33 -13.33 -10.83
CA ASP A 49 -4.26 -14.45 -10.67
C ASP A 49 -4.56 -15.08 -12.06
N PRO A 50 -4.14 -16.34 -12.31
CA PRO A 50 -4.42 -17.03 -13.58
C PRO A 50 -5.91 -17.23 -13.87
N GLY A 51 -6.77 -17.18 -12.84
CA GLY A 51 -8.21 -17.28 -12.99
C GLY A 51 -8.87 -16.00 -13.48
N MET A 52 -8.15 -14.88 -13.52
CA MET A 52 -8.65 -13.59 -13.99
C MET A 52 -8.25 -13.33 -15.44
N THR A 53 -9.22 -12.90 -16.25
CA THR A 53 -9.04 -12.64 -17.69
C THR A 53 -9.28 -11.18 -18.08
N THR A 54 -9.83 -10.35 -17.19
CA THR A 54 -10.16 -8.94 -17.49
C THR A 54 -9.82 -8.01 -16.33
N LEU A 55 -9.63 -6.72 -16.62
CA LEU A 55 -9.44 -5.65 -15.62
C LEU A 55 -10.76 -5.00 -15.18
N LEU A 56 -11.89 -5.68 -15.37
CA LEU A 56 -13.21 -5.10 -15.14
C LEU A 56 -13.43 -4.69 -13.67
N ASP A 57 -12.92 -5.47 -12.72
CA ASP A 57 -13.05 -5.19 -11.28
C ASP A 57 -12.35 -3.88 -10.90
N LEU A 58 -11.14 -3.66 -11.40
CA LEU A 58 -10.38 -2.41 -11.23
C LEU A 58 -11.08 -1.21 -11.86
N ARG A 59 -11.87 -1.41 -12.92
CA ARG A 59 -12.63 -0.34 -13.56
C ARG A 59 -13.77 0.17 -12.69
N TYR A 60 -14.41 -0.72 -11.92
CA TYR A 60 -15.42 -0.35 -10.93
C TYR A 60 -14.79 0.20 -9.64
N HIS A 61 -13.65 -0.35 -9.23
CA HIS A 61 -12.92 0.06 -8.03
C HIS A 61 -11.61 0.78 -8.36
N ARG A 62 -11.72 2.02 -8.84
CA ARG A 62 -10.54 2.79 -9.29
C ARG A 62 -9.67 3.36 -8.16
N LYS A 63 -10.09 3.24 -6.90
CA LYS A 63 -9.33 3.70 -5.74
C LYS A 63 -8.76 2.49 -5.02
N VAL A 64 -7.44 2.37 -5.01
CA VAL A 64 -6.72 1.26 -4.38
C VAL A 64 -5.94 1.82 -3.19
N PHE A 65 -6.53 1.70 -2.01
CA PHE A 65 -5.98 2.25 -0.78
C PHE A 65 -5.58 1.13 0.18
N ALA A 66 -4.36 1.23 0.71
CA ALA A 66 -3.90 0.41 1.83
C ALA A 66 -4.20 1.08 3.17
N THR A 67 -4.22 0.27 4.22
CA THR A 67 -4.59 0.72 5.56
C THR A 67 -3.43 1.53 6.17
N PRO A 68 -3.69 2.68 6.82
CA PRO A 68 -2.65 3.41 7.54
C PRO A 68 -2.19 2.65 8.79
N GLY A 69 -0.96 2.91 9.23
CA GLY A 69 -0.46 2.42 10.52
C GLY A 69 -1.13 3.14 11.69
N GLU A 70 -1.28 2.43 12.82
CA GLU A 70 -1.83 3.04 14.02
C GLU A 70 -0.81 3.97 14.70
N LYS A 71 -1.32 5.02 15.33
CA LYS A 71 -0.54 5.88 16.22
C LYS A 71 0.01 5.07 17.41
N GLY A 72 1.19 5.46 17.87
CA GLY A 72 1.77 4.95 19.12
C GLY A 72 0.85 5.19 20.32
N LYS A 73 1.05 4.43 21.39
CA LYS A 73 0.21 4.44 22.60
C LYS A 73 1.07 4.71 23.83
N ASN A 74 0.40 5.08 24.92
CA ASN A 74 1.04 5.23 26.23
C ASN A 74 1.63 3.88 26.66
N LYS A 75 2.47 3.89 27.71
CA LYS A 75 3.11 2.67 28.23
C LYS A 75 4.09 2.03 27.26
N LYS A 76 4.72 2.85 26.40
CA LYS A 76 5.64 2.41 25.34
C LYS A 76 4.99 1.40 24.38
N MET A 77 3.67 1.40 24.28
CA MET A 77 2.96 0.50 23.38
C MET A 77 3.06 1.04 21.96
N HIS A 78 3.57 0.24 21.03
CA HIS A 78 3.67 0.62 19.63
C HIS A 78 2.30 0.49 18.94
N GLY A 79 2.09 1.29 17.91
CA GLY A 79 0.94 1.15 17.01
C GLY A 79 1.06 -0.11 16.15
N ALA A 80 -0.08 -0.70 15.80
CA ALA A 80 -0.12 -1.80 14.83
C ALA A 80 0.21 -1.30 13.42
N ASN A 81 0.83 -2.16 12.62
CA ASN A 81 1.05 -1.88 11.19
C ASN A 81 -0.28 -1.93 10.44
N GLY A 82 -0.39 -1.10 9.41
CA GLY A 82 -1.49 -1.15 8.47
C GLY A 82 -1.45 -2.42 7.63
N GLU A 83 -2.62 -2.96 7.31
CA GLU A 83 -2.77 -4.10 6.42
C GLU A 83 -2.48 -3.72 4.96
N ASP A 84 -1.71 -4.59 4.29
CA ASP A 84 -1.42 -4.47 2.87
C ASP A 84 -2.68 -4.66 2.03
N LYS A 85 -2.84 -3.84 0.98
CA LYS A 85 -3.92 -3.99 0.00
C LYS A 85 -3.44 -4.85 -1.16
N ILE A 86 -3.89 -6.10 -1.19
CA ILE A 86 -3.65 -7.00 -2.32
C ILE A 86 -4.72 -6.76 -3.40
N VAL A 87 -4.26 -6.48 -4.62
CA VAL A 87 -5.09 -6.32 -5.82
C VAL A 87 -4.77 -7.45 -6.78
N LYS A 88 -5.74 -8.31 -7.01
CA LYS A 88 -5.61 -9.39 -8.00
C LYS A 88 -5.82 -8.84 -9.40
N VAL A 89 -4.97 -9.26 -10.33
CA VAL A 89 -5.03 -8.88 -11.74
C VAL A 89 -4.73 -10.08 -12.65
N PRO A 90 -5.19 -10.07 -13.91
CA PRO A 90 -4.84 -11.10 -14.88
C PRO A 90 -3.32 -11.22 -15.11
N LEU A 91 -2.90 -12.40 -15.58
CA LEU A 91 -1.53 -12.60 -16.07
C LEU A 91 -1.22 -11.70 -17.27
N GLY A 92 0.02 -11.19 -17.34
CA GLY A 92 0.44 -10.24 -18.37
C GLY A 92 0.01 -8.80 -18.09
N THR A 93 -0.36 -8.49 -16.84
CA THR A 93 -0.69 -7.13 -16.42
C THR A 93 0.58 -6.31 -16.17
N ILE A 94 0.64 -5.13 -16.78
CA ILE A 94 1.67 -4.12 -16.57
C ILE A 94 1.05 -2.95 -15.81
N VAL A 95 1.74 -2.47 -14.78
CA VAL A 95 1.36 -1.27 -14.03
C VAL A 95 2.38 -0.17 -14.30
N LYS A 96 1.89 1.01 -14.72
CA LYS A 96 2.71 2.18 -15.05
C LYS A 96 2.28 3.38 -14.24
N VAL A 97 3.21 4.25 -13.87
CA VAL A 97 2.88 5.58 -13.33
C VAL A 97 2.27 6.41 -14.46
N ALA A 98 1.09 6.99 -14.25
CA ALA A 98 0.36 7.73 -15.29
C ALA A 98 1.10 8.99 -15.76
N GLU A 99 1.85 9.64 -14.87
CA GLU A 99 2.58 10.88 -15.16
C GLU A 99 3.86 10.65 -15.94
N THR A 100 4.64 9.61 -15.59
CA THR A 100 5.98 9.37 -16.16
C THR A 100 6.00 8.24 -17.19
N GLY A 101 4.98 7.38 -17.22
CA GLY A 101 4.96 6.15 -18.02
C GLY A 101 5.91 5.06 -17.50
N GLN A 102 6.58 5.28 -16.37
CA GLN A 102 7.51 4.32 -15.78
C GLN A 102 6.76 3.05 -15.37
N ILE A 103 7.27 1.90 -15.80
CA ILE A 103 6.74 0.60 -15.39
C ILE A 103 7.17 0.32 -13.96
N VAL A 104 6.19 0.13 -13.07
CA VAL A 104 6.41 -0.19 -11.65
C VAL A 104 6.16 -1.66 -11.36
N ALA A 105 5.36 -2.35 -12.19
CA ALA A 105 5.20 -3.80 -12.11
C ALA A 105 4.93 -4.42 -13.48
N ASP A 106 5.43 -5.64 -13.66
CA ASP A 106 5.17 -6.50 -14.83
C ASP A 106 4.92 -7.93 -14.34
N LEU A 107 3.65 -8.32 -14.35
CA LEU A 107 3.12 -9.51 -13.68
C LEU A 107 2.92 -10.63 -14.70
N THR A 108 3.98 -11.39 -14.95
CA THR A 108 4.04 -12.39 -16.01
C THR A 108 3.89 -13.83 -15.53
N LYS A 109 4.12 -14.09 -14.23
CA LYS A 109 4.08 -15.45 -13.66
C LYS A 109 2.84 -15.64 -12.77
N PRO A 110 2.25 -16.85 -12.74
CA PRO A 110 1.18 -17.20 -11.80
C PRO A 110 1.54 -16.85 -10.35
N HIS A 111 0.62 -16.19 -9.64
CA HIS A 111 0.78 -15.78 -8.23
C HIS A 111 1.98 -14.85 -7.96
N GLN A 112 2.55 -14.24 -9.01
CA GLN A 112 3.59 -13.24 -8.83
C GLN A 112 3.00 -12.06 -8.08
N GLN A 113 3.63 -11.69 -6.97
CA GLN A 113 3.30 -10.49 -6.20
C GLN A 113 4.37 -9.43 -6.40
N GLN A 114 3.94 -8.19 -6.56
CA GLN A 114 4.83 -7.05 -6.64
C GLN A 114 4.25 -5.86 -5.87
N ILE A 115 5.07 -5.26 -5.02
CA ILE A 115 4.72 -4.02 -4.33
C ILE A 115 4.75 -2.90 -5.37
N VAL A 116 3.62 -2.22 -5.52
CA VAL A 116 3.45 -1.10 -6.47
C VAL A 116 3.58 0.24 -5.76
N ALA A 117 3.14 0.32 -4.50
CA ALA A 117 3.25 1.51 -3.67
C ALA A 117 3.65 1.11 -2.25
N HIS A 118 4.71 1.70 -1.73
CA HIS A 118 5.22 1.40 -0.40
C HIS A 118 4.49 2.19 0.69
N GLY A 119 4.17 1.50 1.78
CA GLY A 119 3.65 2.12 2.99
C GLY A 119 4.65 3.07 3.64
N GLY A 120 4.13 4.13 4.24
CA GLY A 120 4.93 5.09 4.99
C GLY A 120 5.44 4.49 6.29
N LYS A 121 6.67 4.82 6.68
CA LYS A 121 7.25 4.36 7.96
C LYS A 121 6.55 5.00 9.16
N GLY A 122 6.37 4.23 10.22
CA GLY A 122 5.89 4.69 11.51
C GLY A 122 6.84 5.69 12.16
N GLY A 123 6.26 6.69 12.83
CA GLY A 123 6.99 7.71 13.56
C GLY A 123 7.45 7.22 14.93
N ARG A 124 8.66 7.60 15.33
CA ARG A 124 9.23 7.24 16.64
C ARG A 124 8.62 8.06 17.78
N GLY A 125 8.25 7.40 18.88
CA GLY A 125 7.77 8.03 20.10
C GLY A 125 8.88 8.67 20.92
N ASN A 126 8.51 9.44 21.93
CA ASN A 126 9.47 10.17 22.76
C ASN A 126 10.41 9.24 23.56
N PHE A 127 10.04 7.98 23.77
CA PHE A 127 10.89 6.99 24.42
C PHE A 127 12.17 6.70 23.63
N HIS A 128 12.11 6.74 22.30
CA HIS A 128 13.27 6.51 21.43
C HIS A 128 14.32 7.62 21.47
N PHE A 129 13.93 8.84 21.83
CA PHE A 129 14.84 10.00 21.87
C PHE A 129 15.53 10.21 23.22
N LYS A 130 15.31 9.30 24.19
CA LYS A 130 15.91 9.41 25.52
C LYS A 130 17.44 9.26 25.42
N SER A 131 18.16 10.24 25.94
CA SER A 131 19.63 10.22 26.04
C SER A 131 20.11 10.69 27.41
N SER A 132 21.41 10.57 27.69
CA SER A 132 22.02 11.08 28.93
C SER A 132 21.88 12.60 29.08
N ARG A 133 21.82 13.33 27.96
CA ARG A 133 21.65 14.79 27.92
C ARG A 133 20.19 15.22 27.91
N ASN A 134 19.28 14.35 27.46
CA ASN A 134 17.83 14.61 27.42
C ASN A 134 17.06 13.39 27.93
N THR A 135 16.81 13.38 29.23
CA THR A 135 16.18 12.24 29.92
C THR A 135 14.66 12.18 29.77
N ALA A 136 14.03 13.29 29.38
CA ALA A 136 12.58 13.43 29.20
C ALA A 136 12.24 14.20 27.90
N PRO A 137 12.47 13.61 26.71
CA PRO A 137 12.14 14.24 25.44
C PRO A 137 10.64 14.56 25.34
N LYS A 138 10.34 15.76 24.84
CA LYS A 138 8.97 16.29 24.65
C LYS A 138 8.55 16.32 23.18
N TYR A 139 9.24 15.56 22.33
CA TYR A 139 8.97 15.48 20.90
C TYR A 139 8.91 14.01 20.46
N ALA A 140 8.23 13.78 19.36
CA ALA A 140 8.09 12.51 18.66
C ALA A 140 8.18 12.79 17.16
N GLU A 141 8.42 11.76 16.36
CA GLU A 141 8.35 11.84 14.90
C GLU A 141 6.92 11.53 14.43
N ASP A 142 6.49 12.28 13.42
CA ASP A 142 5.27 11.96 12.68
C ASP A 142 5.49 10.75 11.77
N GLY A 143 4.42 10.01 11.51
CA GLY A 143 4.44 8.92 10.54
C GLY A 143 4.57 9.46 9.12
N LYS A 144 5.46 8.84 8.35
CA LYS A 144 5.76 9.27 6.98
C LYS A 144 4.56 9.00 6.05
N PRO A 145 4.37 9.83 5.01
CA PRO A 145 3.43 9.49 3.94
C PRO A 145 3.86 8.20 3.26
N GLY A 146 2.87 7.39 2.85
CA GLY A 146 3.08 6.31 1.89
C GLY A 146 3.06 6.86 0.47
N ASP A 147 3.46 6.03 -0.49
CA ASP A 147 3.43 6.39 -1.91
C ASP A 147 2.00 6.65 -2.39
N GLU A 148 1.80 7.71 -3.16
CA GLU A 148 0.51 8.10 -3.73
C GLU A 148 0.70 8.59 -5.15
N PHE A 149 0.06 7.92 -6.12
CA PHE A 149 0.13 8.30 -7.52
C PHE A 149 -1.02 7.68 -8.32
N ASP A 150 -1.30 8.29 -9.47
CA ASP A 150 -2.17 7.68 -10.47
C ASP A 150 -1.39 6.65 -11.29
N ALA A 151 -1.96 5.46 -11.46
CA ALA A 151 -1.40 4.38 -12.25
C ALA A 151 -2.28 4.02 -13.44
N ILE A 152 -1.66 3.62 -14.54
CA ILE A 152 -2.29 3.00 -15.69
C ILE A 152 -1.98 1.51 -15.62
N VAL A 153 -3.03 0.70 -15.50
CA VAL A 153 -2.95 -0.76 -15.48
C VAL A 153 -3.39 -1.27 -16.85
N GLU A 154 -2.50 -1.99 -17.52
CA GLU A 154 -2.66 -2.49 -18.88
C GLU A 154 -2.51 -4.00 -18.91
N LEU A 155 -3.44 -4.69 -19.55
CA LEU A 155 -3.34 -6.12 -19.83
C LEU A 155 -2.73 -6.31 -21.22
N ARG A 156 -1.51 -6.88 -21.30
CA ARG A 156 -0.94 -7.31 -22.57
C ARG A 156 -1.63 -8.59 -23.02
N VAL A 157 -2.68 -8.44 -23.80
CA VAL A 157 -3.43 -9.56 -24.38
C VAL A 157 -2.58 -10.28 -25.43
N LEU A 158 -2.43 -11.58 -25.25
CA LEU A 158 -2.32 -12.54 -26.35
C LEU A 158 -3.67 -13.25 -26.37
N ALA A 159 -4.46 -13.09 -27.44
CA ALA A 159 -5.86 -13.53 -27.48
C ALA A 159 -6.03 -14.98 -27.00
N ASP A 160 -6.92 -15.22 -26.02
CA ASP A 160 -7.17 -16.56 -25.46
C ASP A 160 -7.92 -17.47 -26.44
N VAL A 161 -8.71 -16.89 -27.35
CA VAL A 161 -9.50 -17.62 -28.36
C VAL A 161 -9.45 -16.87 -29.69
N GLY A 162 -8.89 -17.51 -30.71
CA GLY A 162 -8.94 -17.06 -32.10
C GLY A 162 -10.03 -17.80 -32.87
N LEU A 163 -11.07 -17.09 -33.31
CA LEU A 163 -12.07 -17.67 -34.22
C LEU A 163 -11.48 -17.82 -35.63
N VAL A 164 -11.20 -19.07 -36.03
CA VAL A 164 -10.71 -19.40 -37.38
C VAL A 164 -11.87 -19.96 -38.22
N GLY A 165 -12.08 -19.40 -39.41
CA GLY A 165 -13.12 -19.86 -40.34
C GLY A 165 -13.12 -19.07 -41.65
N PHE A 166 -13.82 -19.57 -42.67
CA PHE A 166 -13.95 -18.94 -43.99
C PHE A 166 -14.56 -17.52 -43.96
N PRO A 167 -14.34 -16.64 -44.96
CA PRO A 167 -15.08 -15.38 -45.05
C PRO A 167 -16.59 -15.64 -44.94
N SER A 168 -17.32 -14.85 -44.15
CA SER A 168 -18.79 -14.92 -43.96
C SER A 168 -19.39 -16.02 -43.07
N VAL A 169 -18.63 -16.80 -42.29
CA VAL A 169 -19.21 -17.75 -41.27
C VAL A 169 -19.75 -17.09 -40.00
N GLY A 170 -19.99 -15.78 -40.01
CA GLY A 170 -20.52 -15.08 -38.83
C GLY A 170 -19.51 -14.87 -37.70
N LYS A 171 -18.21 -14.85 -38.02
CA LYS A 171 -17.12 -14.62 -37.02
C LYS A 171 -17.22 -13.28 -36.27
N SER A 172 -18.03 -12.34 -36.77
CA SER A 172 -18.17 -10.97 -36.26
C SER A 172 -19.59 -10.63 -35.81
N THR A 173 -20.53 -11.57 -35.90
CA THR A 173 -21.92 -11.49 -35.43
C THR A 173 -22.07 -12.34 -34.19
#